data_AF-A0A5J6HAL0-F1
#
_entry.id   AF-A0A5J6HAL0-F1
#
_cell.length_a   1.000
_cell.length_b   1.000
_cell.length_c   1.000
_cell.angle_alpha   90.00
_cell.angle_beta   90.00
_cell.angle_gamma   90.00
#
_symmetry.space_group_name_H-M   'P 1'
#
loop_
_entity.id
_entity.type
_entity.pdbx_description
1 polymer ?
#
loop_
_entity_poly.entity_id
_entity_poly.type
_entity_poly.pdbx_seq_one_letter_code
_entity_poly.pdbx_strand_id
1 'polypeptide(L)'
;MTFAPGVPRGGVVLAVEHHRWMCSLFGFDQQVPPTDDEGYLDFAHSLGNPRLAEQIKRGARQGEIRRYTNPGNEWRLHHKNPRWPERLIAVGDSLCVFNPVYGQGLTVAALEAELLGRLLRRRRAGVSGLDGLSRSYHRAAARVVHVPWTMATSSDLMWAPTGQPLPARFAHWYNQHVFALAVHDPGVWARFVRVLNMTAAPSLLFRPAVLAKVLRRALARRAS
;
A
#
# COMPACT_ATOMS: atom_id res chain seq x y z
N MET A 1 3.16 8.31 10.83
CA MET A 1 3.34 7.20 9.87
C MET A 1 4.79 6.75 9.95
N THR A 2 5.08 5.46 9.82
CA THR A 2 6.47 4.98 9.73
C THR A 2 7.16 5.53 8.49
N PHE A 3 8.45 5.82 8.59
CA PHE A 3 9.26 6.31 7.48
C PHE A 3 10.61 5.61 7.49
N ALA A 4 10.79 4.67 6.57
CA ALA A 4 11.99 3.88 6.50
C ALA A 4 13.21 4.72 6.05
N PRO A 5 14.42 4.46 6.59
CA PRO A 5 14.71 3.51 7.66
C PRO A 5 14.64 4.13 9.08
N GLY A 6 14.54 5.47 9.18
CA GLY A 6 14.79 6.20 10.43
C GLY A 6 13.63 6.28 11.42
N VAL A 7 12.39 6.00 10.99
CA VAL A 7 11.19 6.11 11.84
C VAL A 7 10.46 4.75 11.86
N PRO A 8 10.90 3.82 12.74
CA PRO A 8 10.44 2.42 12.79
C PRO A 8 9.11 2.22 13.50
N ARG A 9 8.49 3.28 14.01
CA ARG A 9 7.20 3.23 14.72
C ARG A 9 6.22 4.25 14.15
N GLY A 10 4.94 4.00 14.30
CA GLY A 10 3.91 4.95 13.94
C GLY A 10 2.53 4.55 14.41
N GLY A 11 1.57 5.42 14.14
CA GLY A 11 0.17 5.15 14.36
C GLY A 11 -0.70 5.98 13.43
N VAL A 12 -1.96 5.54 13.29
CA VAL A 12 -3.00 6.23 12.53
C VAL A 12 -4.32 6.13 13.29
N VAL A 13 -5.11 7.20 13.22
CA VAL A 13 -6.50 7.22 13.65
C VAL A 13 -7.34 7.57 12.43
N LEU A 14 -8.32 6.72 12.13
CA LEU A 14 -9.23 6.87 11.00
C LEU A 14 -10.67 6.89 11.51
N ALA A 15 -11.46 7.84 11.04
CA ALA A 15 -12.89 7.84 11.30
C ALA A 15 -13.52 6.63 10.60
N VAL A 16 -14.43 5.94 11.29
CA VAL A 16 -15.27 4.87 10.73
C VAL A 16 -16.74 5.17 11.03
N GLU A 17 -17.65 4.34 10.52
CA GLU A 17 -19.08 4.59 10.65
C GLU A 17 -19.55 4.59 12.11
N HIS A 18 -20.69 5.26 12.34
CA HIS A 18 -21.37 5.33 13.64
C HIS A 18 -20.59 6.09 14.72
N HIS A 19 -19.94 7.20 14.34
CA HIS A 19 -19.16 8.05 15.27
C HIS A 19 -18.03 7.29 15.98
N ARG A 20 -17.46 6.27 15.33
CA ARG A 20 -16.35 5.48 15.85
C ARG A 20 -15.06 5.84 15.14
N TRP A 21 -13.96 5.43 15.76
CA TRP A 21 -12.63 5.63 15.24
C TRP A 21 -11.86 4.32 15.34
N MET A 22 -11.12 4.00 14.28
CA MET A 22 -10.16 2.91 14.29
C MET A 22 -8.78 3.51 14.56
N CYS A 23 -8.13 3.01 15.62
CA CYS A 23 -6.75 3.36 15.94
C CYS A 23 -5.86 2.14 15.69
N SER A 24 -4.80 2.33 14.91
CA SER A 24 -3.81 1.30 14.64
C SER A 24 -2.43 1.84 14.93
N LEU A 25 -1.68 1.11 15.76
CA LEU A 25 -0.27 1.33 16.01
C LEU A 25 0.52 0.29 15.21
N PHE A 26 1.65 0.70 14.68
CA PHE A 26 2.49 -0.14 13.85
C PHE A 26 3.95 0.08 14.20
N GLY A 27 4.71 -0.99 14.10
CA GLY A 27 6.14 -0.97 14.28
C GLY A 27 6.82 -1.94 13.35
N PHE A 28 8.08 -1.63 13.06
CA PHE A 28 8.96 -2.44 12.23
C PHE A 28 9.99 -3.15 13.11
N ASP A 29 10.33 -4.38 12.74
CA ASP A 29 11.29 -5.23 13.46
C ASP A 29 10.94 -5.39 14.95
N GLN A 30 11.84 -5.08 15.89
CA GLN A 30 11.61 -5.27 17.33
C GLN A 30 10.63 -4.27 17.94
N GLN A 31 10.09 -3.33 17.16
CA GLN A 31 9.21 -2.28 17.66
C GLN A 31 7.74 -2.73 17.81
N VAL A 32 7.49 -3.85 18.47
CA VAL A 32 6.17 -4.47 18.53
C VAL A 32 5.20 -3.65 19.39
N PRO A 33 4.07 -3.15 18.84
CA PRO A 33 3.07 -2.47 19.65
C PRO A 33 2.40 -3.43 20.65
N PRO A 34 2.23 -3.02 21.91
CA PRO A 34 1.55 -3.80 22.95
C PRO A 34 0.05 -3.97 22.65
N THR A 35 -0.59 -4.87 23.40
CA THR A 35 -2.02 -5.26 23.23
C THR A 35 -2.85 -5.04 24.49
N ASP A 36 -2.25 -4.48 25.53
CA ASP A 36 -2.91 -4.00 26.75
C ASP A 36 -3.13 -2.48 26.68
N ASP A 37 -4.09 -1.97 27.43
CA ASP A 37 -4.55 -0.58 27.34
C ASP A 37 -3.46 0.42 27.75
N GLU A 38 -2.68 0.11 28.80
CA GLU A 38 -1.59 0.96 29.31
C GLU A 38 -0.45 1.06 28.30
N GLY A 39 0.07 -0.09 27.87
CA GLY A 39 1.13 -0.15 26.87
C GLY A 39 0.72 0.49 25.55
N TYR A 40 -0.53 0.33 25.12
CA TYR A 40 -1.01 0.92 23.86
C TYR A 40 -0.95 2.45 23.90
N LEU A 41 -1.36 3.05 25.02
CA LEU A 41 -1.28 4.49 25.22
C LEU A 41 0.18 4.97 25.34
N ASP A 42 1.02 4.24 26.07
CA ASP A 42 2.45 4.55 26.22
C ASP A 42 3.19 4.49 24.88
N PHE A 43 2.88 3.48 24.06
CA PHE A 43 3.43 3.38 22.71
C PHE A 43 3.02 4.60 21.89
N ALA A 44 1.75 5.04 21.96
CA ALA A 44 1.28 6.22 21.26
C ALA A 44 1.99 7.50 21.73
N HIS A 45 2.26 7.65 23.03
CA HIS A 45 3.06 8.76 23.58
C HIS A 45 4.49 8.78 23.02
N SER A 46 5.07 7.61 22.75
CA SER A 46 6.44 7.50 22.22
C SER A 46 6.61 7.97 20.76
N LEU A 47 5.52 8.20 20.02
CA LEU A 47 5.56 8.48 18.57
C LEU A 47 5.95 9.92 18.18
N GLY A 48 6.37 10.75 19.13
CA GLY A 48 6.80 12.14 18.88
C GLY A 48 5.66 13.07 18.45
N ASN A 49 4.41 12.63 18.51
CA ASN A 49 3.22 13.42 18.25
C ASN A 49 2.17 13.19 19.35
N PRO A 50 1.95 14.16 20.26
CA PRO A 50 1.06 13.97 21.40
C PRO A 50 -0.41 13.80 21.00
N ARG A 51 -0.80 14.32 19.82
CA ARG A 51 -2.21 14.32 19.38
C ARG A 51 -2.80 12.92 19.29
N LEU A 52 -2.00 11.93 18.90
CA LEU A 52 -2.50 10.56 18.80
C LEU A 52 -2.90 10.01 20.17
N ALA A 53 -2.01 10.12 21.15
CA ALA A 53 -2.26 9.69 22.52
C ALA A 53 -3.42 10.47 23.16
N GLU A 54 -3.51 11.79 22.91
CA GLU A 54 -4.63 12.63 23.35
C GLU A 54 -5.97 12.15 22.79
N GLN A 55 -6.03 11.77 21.50
CA GLN A 55 -7.26 11.26 20.89
C GLN A 55 -7.64 9.88 21.44
N ILE A 56 -6.66 8.99 21.63
CA ILE A 56 -6.90 7.67 22.25
C ILE A 56 -7.47 7.86 23.66
N LYS A 57 -6.87 8.74 24.48
CA LYS A 57 -7.31 9.01 25.86
C LYS A 57 -8.72 9.59 25.96
N ARG A 58 -9.16 10.37 24.96
CA ARG A 58 -10.53 10.93 24.90
C ARG A 58 -11.57 9.92 24.43
N GLY A 59 -11.15 8.88 23.70
CA GLY A 59 -12.04 7.86 23.16
C GLY A 59 -12.42 6.81 24.21
N ALA A 60 -13.62 6.26 24.07
CA ALA A 60 -14.02 5.07 24.82
C ALA A 60 -13.74 3.81 23.97
N ARG A 61 -12.95 2.87 24.50
CA ARG A 61 -12.62 1.62 23.82
C ARG A 61 -13.88 0.79 23.57
N GLN A 62 -14.10 0.41 22.31
CA GLN A 62 -15.29 -0.35 21.88
C GLN A 62 -15.05 -1.86 21.72
N GLY A 63 -13.81 -2.33 21.88
CA GLY A 63 -13.45 -3.74 21.67
C GLY A 63 -12.03 -4.07 22.11
N GLU A 64 -11.66 -5.35 22.03
CA GLU A 64 -10.31 -5.82 22.39
C GLU A 64 -9.25 -5.31 21.40
N ILE A 65 -8.06 -5.02 21.90
CA ILE A 65 -6.91 -4.68 21.06
C ILE A 65 -6.42 -5.97 20.38
N ARG A 66 -6.45 -5.97 19.05
CA ARG A 66 -6.01 -7.10 18.22
C ARG A 66 -4.65 -6.78 17.62
N ARG A 67 -3.74 -7.75 17.67
CA ARG A 67 -2.47 -7.69 16.93
C ARG A 67 -2.58 -8.53 15.68
N TYR A 68 -2.16 -7.95 14.57
CA TYR A 68 -1.89 -8.67 13.34
C TYR A 68 -0.38 -8.75 13.13
N THR A 69 0.14 -9.96 12.98
CA THR A 69 1.55 -10.23 12.66
C THR A 69 1.66 -10.84 11.27
N ASN A 70 2.87 -10.82 10.70
CA ASN A 70 3.17 -11.29 9.34
C ASN A 70 2.62 -10.42 8.18
N PRO A 71 2.96 -9.12 8.11
CA PRO A 71 2.55 -8.23 7.01
C PRO A 71 3.33 -8.47 5.70
N GLY A 72 3.74 -9.72 5.43
CA GLY A 72 4.53 -10.06 4.26
C GLY A 72 3.74 -9.85 2.97
N ASN A 73 4.35 -9.18 2.00
CA ASN A 73 3.82 -9.19 0.64
C ASN A 73 4.00 -10.60 0.05
N GLU A 74 2.91 -11.23 -0.37
CA GLU A 74 2.95 -12.51 -1.07
C GLU A 74 2.17 -12.39 -2.38
N TRP A 75 2.80 -12.71 -3.51
CA TRP A 75 2.10 -12.78 -4.80
C TRP A 75 2.18 -14.19 -5.36
N ARG A 76 1.03 -14.86 -5.41
CA ARG A 76 0.90 -16.19 -5.99
C ARG A 76 0.76 -16.05 -7.51
N LEU A 77 1.80 -16.44 -8.24
CA LEU A 77 1.91 -16.24 -9.69
C LEU A 77 1.09 -17.28 -10.48
N HIS A 78 -0.20 -17.45 -10.18
CA HIS A 78 -1.09 -18.42 -10.84
C HIS A 78 -1.14 -18.25 -12.36
N HIS A 79 -0.95 -17.03 -12.86
CA HIS A 79 -0.84 -16.73 -14.30
C HIS A 79 0.37 -17.38 -15.00
N LYS A 80 1.38 -17.83 -14.25
CA LYS A 80 2.53 -18.58 -14.73
C LYS A 80 2.40 -20.09 -14.54
N ASN A 81 1.35 -20.57 -13.87
CA ASN A 81 1.14 -22.01 -13.67
C ASN A 81 0.48 -22.63 -14.92
N PRO A 82 1.20 -23.43 -15.73
CA PRO A 82 0.65 -24.00 -16.95
C PRO A 82 -0.44 -25.05 -16.67
N ARG A 83 -0.44 -25.66 -15.48
CA ARG A 83 -1.36 -26.73 -15.03
C ARG A 83 -2.49 -26.21 -14.12
N TRP A 84 -2.73 -24.90 -14.09
CA TRP A 84 -3.84 -24.35 -13.31
C TRP A 84 -5.17 -24.94 -13.80
N PRO A 85 -6.05 -25.44 -12.90
CA PRO A 85 -7.30 -26.06 -13.31
C PRO A 85 -8.23 -25.05 -13.96
N GLU A 86 -8.92 -25.49 -15.01
CA GLU A 86 -9.96 -24.68 -15.62
C GLU A 86 -11.13 -24.47 -14.66
N ARG A 87 -11.80 -23.33 -14.82
CA ARG A 87 -12.97 -22.90 -14.02
C ARG A 87 -12.70 -22.68 -12.53
N LEU A 88 -11.45 -22.79 -12.08
CA LEU A 88 -11.00 -22.29 -10.78
C LEU A 88 -10.41 -20.89 -10.92
N ILE A 89 -10.82 -19.96 -10.04
CA ILE A 89 -10.36 -18.56 -10.06
C ILE A 89 -9.96 -18.13 -8.64
N ALA A 90 -8.75 -17.61 -8.49
CA ALA A 90 -8.28 -16.98 -7.25
C ALA A 90 -8.53 -15.46 -7.29
N VAL A 91 -9.00 -14.89 -6.18
CA VAL A 91 -9.34 -13.46 -6.05
C VAL A 91 -8.89 -12.93 -4.69
N GLY A 92 -8.51 -11.66 -4.64
CA GLY A 92 -8.07 -10.95 -3.43
C GLY A 92 -6.81 -11.57 -2.85
N ASP A 93 -6.79 -11.72 -1.52
CA ASP A 93 -5.64 -12.24 -0.77
C ASP A 93 -5.25 -13.67 -1.14
N SER A 94 -6.13 -14.44 -1.79
CA SER A 94 -5.77 -15.75 -2.34
C SER A 94 -4.81 -15.62 -3.53
N LEU A 95 -4.86 -14.52 -4.29
CA LEU A 95 -3.96 -14.22 -5.40
C LEU A 95 -2.76 -13.38 -4.94
N CYS A 96 -2.99 -12.31 -4.19
CA CYS A 96 -1.93 -11.43 -3.72
C CYS A 96 -2.26 -10.80 -2.36
N VAL A 97 -1.40 -11.03 -1.38
CA VAL A 97 -1.42 -10.39 -0.07
C VAL A 97 -0.48 -9.20 -0.10
N PHE A 98 -0.96 -8.02 0.30
CA PHE A 98 -0.17 -6.81 0.42
C PHE A 98 0.05 -6.46 1.88
N ASN A 99 1.16 -5.78 2.15
CA ASN A 99 1.38 -5.12 3.42
C ASN A 99 0.25 -4.08 3.66
N PRO A 100 -0.55 -4.23 4.75
CA PRO A 100 -1.74 -3.41 4.97
C PRO A 100 -1.44 -1.93 5.22
N VAL A 101 -0.18 -1.58 5.52
CA VAL A 101 0.26 -0.19 5.76
C VAL A 101 -0.08 0.73 4.59
N TYR A 102 -0.14 0.20 3.36
CA TYR A 102 -0.44 1.00 2.16
C TYR A 102 -1.94 1.04 1.81
N GLY A 103 -2.78 0.24 2.47
CA GLY A 103 -4.25 0.28 2.29
C GLY A 103 -4.76 -0.15 0.90
N GLN A 104 -3.97 -0.87 0.11
CA GLN A 104 -4.31 -1.20 -1.29
C GLN A 104 -5.11 -2.49 -1.47
N GLY A 105 -5.08 -3.42 -0.50
CA GLY A 105 -5.63 -4.77 -0.67
C GLY A 105 -7.11 -4.81 -1.06
N LEU A 106 -7.96 -4.06 -0.37
CA LEU A 106 -9.40 -4.03 -0.66
C LEU A 106 -9.69 -3.44 -2.05
N THR A 107 -8.98 -2.39 -2.43
CA THR A 107 -9.10 -1.78 -3.77
C THR A 107 -8.68 -2.76 -4.87
N VAL A 108 -7.57 -3.50 -4.66
CA VAL A 108 -7.13 -4.53 -5.62
C VAL A 108 -8.15 -5.64 -5.73
N ALA A 109 -8.67 -6.16 -4.62
CA ALA A 109 -9.72 -7.18 -4.62
C ALA A 109 -10.99 -6.72 -5.35
N ALA A 110 -11.40 -5.45 -5.19
CA ALA A 110 -12.54 -4.87 -5.90
C ALA A 110 -12.28 -4.78 -7.42
N LEU A 111 -11.09 -4.33 -7.84
CA LEU A 111 -10.69 -4.28 -9.25
C LEU A 111 -10.63 -5.68 -9.90
N GLU A 112 -10.17 -6.67 -9.14
CA GLU A 112 -10.18 -8.08 -9.55
C GLU A 112 -11.60 -8.62 -9.73
N ALA A 113 -12.50 -8.33 -8.79
CA ALA A 113 -13.91 -8.70 -8.90
C ALA A 113 -14.59 -8.04 -10.12
N GLU A 114 -14.31 -6.75 -10.36
CA GLU A 114 -14.81 -6.03 -11.53
C GLU A 114 -14.29 -6.64 -12.84
N LEU A 115 -12.99 -6.95 -12.90
CA LEU A 115 -12.37 -7.65 -14.02
C LEU A 115 -13.04 -9.00 -14.29
N LEU A 116 -13.24 -9.82 -13.25
CA LEU A 116 -13.93 -11.10 -13.36
C LEU A 116 -15.35 -10.91 -13.91
N GLY A 117 -16.10 -9.96 -13.36
CA GLY A 117 -17.46 -9.64 -13.81
C GLY A 117 -17.51 -9.24 -15.29
N ARG A 118 -16.55 -8.43 -15.76
CA ARG A 118 -16.45 -8.07 -17.19
C ARG A 118 -16.17 -9.28 -18.07
N LEU A 119 -15.27 -10.17 -17.67
CA LEU A 119 -14.95 -11.38 -18.43
C LEU A 119 -16.14 -12.34 -18.49
N LEU A 120 -16.85 -12.54 -17.38
CA LEU A 120 -18.07 -13.35 -17.31
C LEU A 120 -19.19 -12.78 -18.20
N ARG A 121 -19.43 -11.46 -18.16
CA ARG A 121 -20.42 -10.82 -19.05
C ARG A 121 -20.09 -11.01 -20.53
N ARG A 122 -18.82 -10.91 -20.92
CA ARG A 122 -18.37 -11.16 -22.30
C ARG A 122 -18.59 -12.61 -22.72
N ARG A 123 -18.33 -13.58 -21.85
CA ARG A 123 -18.60 -15.00 -22.13
C ARG A 123 -20.09 -15.26 -22.29
N ARG A 124 -20.91 -14.72 -21.38
CA ARG A 124 -22.38 -14.83 -21.45
C ARG A 124 -22.97 -14.26 -22.75
N ALA A 125 -22.40 -13.17 -23.26
CA ALA A 125 -22.86 -12.54 -24.51
C ALA A 125 -22.36 -13.25 -25.78
N GLY A 126 -21.40 -14.17 -25.66
CA GLY A 126 -20.89 -14.97 -26.77
C GLY A 126 -21.43 -16.41 -26.75
N VAL A 127 -21.05 -17.18 -27.77
CA VAL A 127 -21.37 -18.63 -27.87
C VAL A 127 -20.36 -19.50 -27.10
N SER A 128 -19.34 -18.89 -26.49
CA SER A 128 -18.25 -19.61 -25.83
C SER A 128 -18.55 -19.87 -24.36
N GLY A 129 -18.38 -21.13 -23.94
CA GLY A 129 -18.46 -21.53 -22.53
C GLY A 129 -17.37 -20.91 -21.66
N LEU A 130 -17.21 -21.46 -20.44
CA LEU A 130 -16.25 -20.93 -19.46
C LEU A 130 -14.80 -21.37 -19.69
N ASP A 131 -14.54 -22.20 -20.70
CA ASP A 131 -13.20 -22.74 -20.94
C ASP A 131 -12.21 -21.64 -21.35
N GLY A 132 -11.02 -21.67 -20.75
CA GLY A 132 -9.97 -20.67 -20.90
C GLY A 132 -10.25 -19.36 -20.14
N LEU A 133 -11.37 -19.25 -19.42
CA LEU A 133 -11.68 -18.08 -18.58
C LEU A 133 -10.64 -17.93 -17.48
N SER A 134 -10.30 -19.02 -16.77
CA SER A 134 -9.35 -19.00 -15.66
C SER A 134 -7.99 -18.46 -16.11
N ARG A 135 -7.45 -18.98 -17.22
CA ARG A 135 -6.17 -18.51 -17.77
C ARG A 135 -6.22 -17.03 -18.18
N SER A 136 -7.31 -16.62 -18.82
CA SER A 136 -7.51 -15.24 -19.27
C SER A 136 -7.61 -14.28 -18.09
N TYR A 137 -8.36 -14.67 -17.06
CA TYR A 137 -8.52 -13.92 -15.82
C TYR A 137 -7.17 -13.75 -15.12
N HIS A 138 -6.44 -14.82 -14.82
CA HIS A 138 -5.19 -14.70 -14.05
C HIS A 138 -4.14 -13.86 -14.78
N ARG A 139 -4.05 -13.94 -16.12
CA ARG A 139 -3.18 -13.06 -16.92
C ARG A 139 -3.57 -11.59 -16.83
N ALA A 140 -4.87 -11.29 -16.85
CA ALA A 140 -5.37 -9.93 -16.74
C ALA A 140 -5.24 -9.39 -15.30
N ALA A 141 -5.56 -10.20 -14.29
CA ALA A 141 -5.42 -9.89 -12.87
C ALA A 141 -3.95 -9.61 -12.52
N ALA A 142 -3.00 -10.34 -13.11
CA ALA A 142 -1.58 -10.08 -12.94
C ALA A 142 -1.18 -8.65 -13.33
N ARG A 143 -1.85 -8.04 -14.33
CA ARG A 143 -1.61 -6.63 -14.71
C ARG A 143 -2.22 -5.64 -13.71
N VAL A 144 -3.36 -5.99 -13.11
CA VAL A 144 -3.99 -5.20 -12.04
C VAL A 144 -3.09 -5.19 -10.81
N VAL A 145 -2.57 -6.35 -10.42
CA VAL A 145 -1.69 -6.54 -9.25
C VAL A 145 -0.30 -5.93 -9.45
N HIS A 146 0.23 -5.91 -10.67
CA HIS A 146 1.63 -5.52 -10.93
C HIS A 146 2.00 -4.14 -10.38
N VAL A 147 1.15 -3.14 -10.59
CA VAL A 147 1.37 -1.76 -10.13
C VAL A 147 1.40 -1.65 -8.60
N PRO A 148 0.34 -2.04 -7.86
CA PRO A 148 0.35 -1.99 -6.40
C PRO A 148 1.44 -2.89 -5.81
N TRP A 149 1.72 -4.05 -6.42
CA TRP A 149 2.83 -4.91 -6.01
C TRP A 149 4.18 -4.20 -6.08
N THR A 150 4.47 -3.53 -7.20
CA THR A 150 5.73 -2.78 -7.36
C THR A 150 5.83 -1.64 -6.36
N MET A 151 4.72 -0.95 -6.06
CA MET A 151 4.70 0.11 -5.05
C MET A 151 4.97 -0.44 -3.64
N ALA A 152 4.20 -1.44 -3.21
CA ALA A 152 4.33 -2.04 -1.88
C ALA A 152 5.73 -2.63 -1.64
N THR A 153 6.24 -3.41 -2.60
CA THR A 153 7.58 -4.02 -2.49
C THR A 153 8.71 -2.98 -2.54
N SER A 154 8.58 -1.92 -3.35
CA SER A 154 9.59 -0.84 -3.37
C SER A 154 9.64 -0.08 -2.05
N SER A 155 8.50 0.12 -1.40
CA SER A 155 8.43 0.78 -0.10
C SER A 155 8.96 -0.12 1.03
N ASP A 156 8.77 -1.43 0.95
CA ASP A 156 9.32 -2.37 1.94
C ASP A 156 10.84 -2.53 1.80
N LEU A 157 11.37 -2.46 0.58
CA LEU A 157 12.82 -2.44 0.35
C LEU A 157 13.50 -1.27 1.10
N MET A 158 12.79 -0.16 1.35
CA MET A 158 13.35 1.01 2.05
C MET A 158 13.85 0.69 3.47
N TRP A 159 13.41 -0.42 4.08
CA TRP A 159 13.87 -0.87 5.39
C TRP A 159 15.23 -1.60 5.36
N ALA A 160 15.62 -2.14 4.20
CA ALA A 160 16.90 -2.82 3.99
C ALA A 160 17.71 -2.09 2.89
N PRO A 161 18.36 -0.95 3.21
CA PRO A 161 19.07 -0.14 2.23
C PRO A 161 20.39 -0.78 1.72
N THR A 162 20.94 -1.76 2.44
CA THR A 162 22.19 -2.45 2.09
C THR A 162 21.95 -3.52 1.01
N GLY A 163 22.82 -3.55 -0.01
CA GLY A 163 22.76 -4.55 -1.09
C GLY A 163 21.66 -4.33 -2.14
N GLN A 164 20.97 -3.19 -2.12
CA GLN A 164 19.90 -2.90 -3.09
C GLN A 164 20.43 -2.71 -4.52
N PRO A 165 19.73 -3.25 -5.54
CA PRO A 165 20.06 -2.98 -6.93
C PRO A 165 19.84 -1.49 -7.26
N LEU A 166 20.62 -0.96 -8.21
CA LEU A 166 20.60 0.46 -8.59
C LEU A 166 19.19 1.03 -8.87
N PRO A 167 18.27 0.33 -9.56
CA PRO A 167 16.91 0.82 -9.78
C PRO A 167 16.13 1.04 -8.48
N ALA A 168 16.29 0.17 -7.49
CA ALA A 168 15.62 0.29 -6.19
C ALA A 168 16.14 1.52 -5.42
N ARG A 169 17.46 1.75 -5.46
CA ARG A 169 18.09 2.94 -4.85
C ARG A 169 17.56 4.23 -5.47
N PHE A 170 17.45 4.27 -6.81
CA PHE A 170 16.87 5.42 -7.51
C PHE A 170 15.41 5.65 -7.13
N ALA A 171 14.58 4.59 -7.14
CA ALA A 171 13.18 4.68 -6.77
C ALA A 171 13.01 5.21 -5.34
N HIS A 172 13.82 4.73 -4.40
CA HIS A 172 13.82 5.21 -3.02
C HIS A 172 14.17 6.70 -2.92
N TRP A 173 15.30 7.11 -3.53
CA TRP A 173 15.71 8.52 -3.59
C TRP A 173 14.62 9.41 -4.18
N TYR A 174 13.99 8.95 -5.28
CA TYR A 174 12.93 9.68 -5.95
C TYR A 174 11.70 9.84 -5.06
N ASN A 175 11.23 8.75 -4.44
CA ASN A 175 10.08 8.76 -3.54
C ASN A 175 10.29 9.69 -2.34
N GLN A 176 11.49 9.70 -1.74
CA GLN A 176 11.81 10.64 -0.65
C GLN A 176 11.64 12.11 -1.09
N HIS A 177 12.04 12.46 -2.31
CA HIS A 177 11.89 13.81 -2.83
C HIS A 177 10.43 14.13 -3.16
N VAL A 178 9.68 13.18 -3.73
CA VAL A 178 8.25 13.33 -3.99
C VAL A 178 7.48 13.55 -2.70
N PHE A 179 7.70 12.73 -1.66
CA PHE A 179 7.05 12.89 -0.36
C PHE A 179 7.35 14.25 0.25
N ALA A 180 8.61 14.67 0.24
CA ALA A 180 8.99 15.97 0.79
C ALA A 180 8.41 17.15 0.00
N LEU A 181 8.29 17.03 -1.33
CA LEU A 181 7.61 18.04 -2.16
C LEU A 181 6.10 18.05 -1.92
N ALA A 182 5.49 16.89 -1.73
CA ALA A 182 4.05 16.77 -1.54
C ALA A 182 3.54 17.48 -0.27
N VAL A 183 4.40 17.73 0.72
CA VAL A 183 4.08 18.53 1.90
C VAL A 183 3.88 20.02 1.57
N HIS A 184 4.58 20.54 0.55
CA HIS A 184 4.63 21.98 0.25
C HIS A 184 4.06 22.36 -1.12
N ASP A 185 3.86 21.38 -2.01
CA ASP A 185 3.39 21.60 -3.38
C ASP A 185 2.04 20.92 -3.61
N PRO A 186 0.93 21.70 -3.66
CA PRO A 186 -0.42 21.17 -3.85
C PRO A 186 -0.56 20.36 -5.16
N GLY A 187 0.20 20.72 -6.20
CA GLY A 187 0.16 20.04 -7.48
C GLY A 187 0.83 18.67 -7.44
N VAL A 188 1.92 18.53 -6.70
CA VAL A 188 2.57 17.23 -6.44
C VAL A 188 1.69 16.39 -5.51
N TRP A 189 1.16 16.98 -4.44
CA TRP A 189 0.21 16.33 -3.53
C TRP A 189 -1.00 15.75 -4.27
N ALA A 190 -1.69 16.55 -5.09
CA ALA A 190 -2.87 16.10 -5.83
C ALA A 190 -2.57 14.91 -6.77
N ARG A 191 -1.38 14.88 -7.38
CA ARG A 191 -0.94 13.74 -8.21
C ARG A 191 -0.62 12.52 -7.36
N PHE A 192 0.09 12.73 -6.26
CA PHE A 192 0.45 11.68 -5.31
C PHE A 192 -0.78 10.99 -4.73
N VAL A 193 -1.76 11.75 -4.24
CA VAL A 193 -3.01 11.21 -3.69
C VAL A 193 -3.80 10.42 -4.74
N ARG A 194 -3.83 10.87 -6.00
CA ARG A 194 -4.50 10.12 -7.08
C ARG A 194 -3.85 8.77 -7.34
N VAL A 195 -2.52 8.69 -7.32
CA VAL A 195 -1.78 7.43 -7.46
C VAL A 195 -1.97 6.54 -6.23
N LEU A 196 -1.90 7.12 -5.03
CA LEU A 196 -2.11 6.40 -3.78
C LEU A 196 -3.50 5.74 -3.74
N ASN A 197 -4.54 6.46 -4.18
CA ASN A 197 -5.91 5.95 -4.27
C ASN A 197 -6.19 5.13 -5.55
N MET A 198 -5.15 4.79 -6.33
CA MET A 198 -5.26 4.02 -7.58
C MET A 198 -6.21 4.59 -8.64
N THR A 199 -6.53 5.88 -8.54
CA THR A 199 -7.35 6.64 -9.53
C THR A 199 -6.53 7.12 -10.72
N ALA A 200 -5.20 7.01 -10.65
CA ALA A 200 -4.28 7.32 -11.72
C ALA A 200 -3.07 6.37 -11.69
N ALA A 201 -2.44 6.17 -12.85
CA ALA A 201 -1.26 5.34 -12.98
C ALA A 201 -0.03 5.98 -12.28
N PRO A 202 0.93 5.18 -11.75
CA PRO A 202 2.16 5.69 -11.14
C PRO A 202 2.99 6.60 -12.05
N SER A 203 2.90 6.41 -13.37
CA SER A 203 3.55 7.26 -14.37
C SER A 203 3.17 8.75 -14.25
N LEU A 204 2.04 9.06 -13.60
CA LEU A 204 1.64 10.43 -13.28
C LEU A 204 2.69 11.16 -12.42
N LEU A 205 3.37 10.44 -11.52
CA LEU A 205 4.44 10.99 -10.68
C LEU A 205 5.72 11.23 -11.47
N PHE A 206 5.94 10.51 -12.57
CA PHE A 206 7.14 10.65 -13.41
C PHE A 206 6.95 11.64 -14.57
N ARG A 207 5.90 12.47 -14.55
CA ARG A 207 5.71 13.50 -15.58
C ARG A 207 6.81 14.58 -15.51
N PRO A 208 7.20 15.19 -16.64
CA PRO A 208 8.28 16.17 -16.69
C PRO A 208 8.17 17.30 -15.65
N ALA A 209 6.95 17.78 -15.39
CA ALA A 209 6.70 18.82 -14.40
C ALA A 209 7.05 18.40 -12.96
N VAL A 210 6.84 17.12 -12.60
CA VAL A 210 7.21 16.60 -11.27
C VAL A 210 8.69 16.28 -11.22
N LEU A 211 9.24 15.68 -12.29
CA LEU A 211 10.68 15.42 -12.43
C LEU A 211 11.51 16.71 -12.27
N ALA A 212 11.11 17.79 -12.93
CA ALA A 212 11.79 19.08 -12.83
C ALA A 212 11.81 19.62 -11.39
N LYS A 213 10.70 19.47 -10.65
CA LYS A 213 10.62 19.87 -9.23
C LYS A 213 11.51 19.02 -8.34
N VAL A 214 11.54 17.70 -8.57
CA VAL A 214 12.43 16.77 -7.85
C VAL A 214 13.89 17.12 -8.08
N LEU A 215 14.30 17.33 -9.35
CA LEU A 215 15.66 17.69 -9.71
C LEU A 215 16.07 19.05 -9.11
N ARG A 216 15.19 20.06 -9.19
CA ARG A 216 15.45 21.38 -8.58
C ARG A 216 15.66 21.28 -7.08
N ARG A 217 14.83 20.51 -6.37
CA ARG A 217 14.98 20.25 -4.94
C ARG A 217 16.29 19.54 -4.62
N ALA A 218 16.65 18.54 -5.40
CA ALA A 218 17.88 17.79 -5.21
C ALA A 218 19.13 18.66 -5.38
N LEU A 219 19.12 19.54 -6.39
CA LEU A 219 20.21 20.50 -6.63
C LEU A 219 20.32 21.53 -5.50
N ALA A 220 19.19 22.08 -5.04
CA ALA A 220 19.18 23.04 -3.93
C ALA A 220 19.75 22.47 -2.62
N ARG A 221 19.51 21.19 -2.32
CA ARG A 221 20.06 20.52 -1.12
C ARG A 221 21.54 20.15 -1.23
N ARG A 222 22.10 20.09 -2.44
CA ARG A 222 23.55 19.86 -2.63
C ARG A 222 24.37 21.13 -2.48
N ALA A 223 23.72 22.29 -2.60
CA ALA A 223 24.35 23.60 -2.48
C ALA A 223 24.30 24.17 -1.04
N SER A 224 23.61 23.48 -0.11
CA SER A 224 23.52 23.80 1.32
C SER A 224 24.31 22.81 2.16
#